data_AF-A0A653FPB9-F1
#
_entry.id   AF-A0A653FPB9-F1
#
_cell.length_a   1.000
_cell.length_b   1.000
_cell.length_c   1.000
_cell.angle_alpha   90.00
_cell.angle_beta   90.00
_cell.angle_gamma   90.00
#
_symmetry.space_group_name_H-M   'P 1'
#
loop_
_entity.id
_entity.type
_entity.pdbx_description
1 polymer ?
#
loop_
_entity_poly.entity_id
_entity_poly.type
_entity_poly.pdbx_seq_one_letter_code
_entity_poly.pdbx_strand_id
1 'polypeptide(L)'
;MTDIAPMTTSSNPPLPPGAISASPWEPASGKYPAYRIVNTSERTLTDHDALVSAGALQWVDGTIEDGHLDDCPTIYIDQPATLNSDQARELAAILLDLAAQIDGWVQR
;
A
#
# COMPACT_ATOMS: atom_id res chain seq x y z
N MET A 1 -14.58 15.25 -39.05
CA MET A 1 -13.63 15.72 -38.02
C MET A 1 -14.33 15.58 -36.70
N THR A 2 -14.05 14.51 -35.96
CA THR A 2 -14.63 14.29 -34.64
C THR A 2 -13.73 14.99 -33.64
N ASP A 3 -14.29 15.99 -32.98
CA ASP A 3 -13.65 16.80 -31.96
C ASP A 3 -13.31 15.90 -30.75
N ILE A 4 -12.02 15.75 -30.46
CA ILE A 4 -11.56 14.97 -29.31
C ILE A 4 -11.59 15.95 -28.14
N ALA A 5 -12.59 15.81 -27.26
CA ALA A 5 -12.67 16.61 -26.05
C ALA A 5 -11.33 16.54 -25.28
N PRO A 6 -10.81 17.67 -24.77
CA PRO A 6 -9.55 17.68 -24.04
C PRO A 6 -9.68 16.76 -22.82
N MET A 7 -8.74 15.83 -22.65
CA MET A 7 -8.58 15.08 -21.40
C MET A 7 -8.43 16.09 -20.26
N THR A 8 -9.51 16.29 -19.50
CA THR A 8 -9.46 17.00 -18.23
C THR A 8 -8.36 16.37 -17.41
N THR A 9 -7.37 17.18 -17.02
CA THR A 9 -6.28 16.82 -16.12
C THR A 9 -6.89 16.32 -14.82
N SER A 10 -7.14 15.02 -14.71
CA SER A 10 -7.40 14.36 -13.44
C SER A 10 -6.19 14.65 -12.57
N SER A 11 -6.37 15.39 -11.48
CA SER A 11 -5.27 15.63 -10.54
C SER A 11 -4.81 14.28 -10.02
N ASN A 12 -3.50 14.00 -10.12
CA ASN A 12 -2.93 12.79 -9.55
C ASN A 12 -3.35 12.68 -8.07
N PRO A 13 -4.10 11.64 -7.66
CA PRO A 13 -4.61 11.56 -6.31
C PRO A 13 -3.46 11.55 -5.30
N PRO A 14 -3.64 12.12 -4.10
CA PRO A 14 -2.63 12.08 -3.06
C PRO A 14 -2.40 10.63 -2.59
N LEU A 15 -1.24 10.39 -1.97
CA LEU A 15 -1.02 9.13 -1.27
C LEU A 15 -1.90 9.06 -0.02
N PRO A 16 -2.35 7.86 0.39
CA PRO A 16 -3.04 7.72 1.65
C PRO A 16 -2.11 8.08 2.83
N PRO A 17 -2.65 8.52 3.98
CA PRO A 17 -1.84 8.91 5.13
C PRO A 17 -0.80 7.84 5.52
N GLY A 18 0.46 8.28 5.63
CA GLY A 18 1.58 7.44 6.02
C GLY A 18 2.14 6.51 4.93
N ALA A 19 1.58 6.50 3.72
CA ALA A 19 2.30 5.99 2.56
C ALA A 19 3.38 7.01 2.13
N ILE A 20 4.57 6.52 1.80
CA ILE A 20 5.74 7.35 1.47
C ILE A 20 6.17 7.24 0.00
N SER A 21 5.68 6.22 -0.70
CA SER A 21 6.06 5.95 -2.08
C SER A 21 4.89 5.37 -2.86
N ALA A 22 4.99 5.47 -4.18
CA ALA A 22 4.10 4.77 -5.09
C ALA A 22 4.85 4.30 -6.34
N SER A 23 4.42 3.17 -6.89
CA SER A 23 4.83 2.72 -8.21
C SER A 23 4.31 3.69 -9.29
N PRO A 24 4.85 3.61 -10.52
CA PRO A 24 4.15 4.15 -11.69
C PRO A 24 2.72 3.61 -11.78
N TRP A 25 1.87 4.36 -12.46
CA TRP A 25 0.51 3.91 -12.79
C TRP A 25 0.56 2.77 -13.81
N GLU A 26 -0.07 1.66 -13.47
CA GLU A 26 -0.43 0.60 -14.38
C GLU A 26 -1.68 1.00 -15.18
N PRO A 27 -1.73 0.72 -16.49
CA PRO A 27 -2.87 1.08 -17.31
C PRO A 27 -4.11 0.28 -16.92
N ALA A 28 -5.29 0.85 -17.18
CA ALA A 28 -6.54 0.12 -17.03
C ALA A 28 -6.54 -1.13 -17.93
N SER A 29 -7.12 -2.21 -17.41
CA SER A 29 -7.41 -3.43 -18.16
C SER A 29 -8.92 -3.66 -18.16
N GLY A 30 -9.40 -4.61 -18.97
CA GLY A 30 -10.84 -4.90 -19.01
C GLY A 30 -11.46 -5.25 -17.64
N LYS A 31 -10.66 -5.76 -16.70
CA LYS A 31 -11.10 -6.12 -15.34
C LYS A 31 -10.86 -5.02 -14.31
N TYR A 32 -9.80 -4.22 -14.46
CA TYR A 32 -9.33 -3.29 -13.43
C TYR A 32 -9.18 -1.86 -13.96
N PRO A 33 -9.63 -0.84 -13.21
CA PRO A 33 -9.21 0.54 -13.45
C PRO A 33 -7.68 0.68 -13.46
N ALA A 34 -7.17 1.79 -13.99
CA ALA A 34 -5.75 2.12 -13.82
C ALA A 34 -5.43 2.24 -12.32
N TYR A 35 -4.28 1.71 -11.91
CA TYR A 35 -3.91 1.60 -10.50
C TYR A 35 -2.42 1.84 -10.29
N ARG A 36 -2.02 2.06 -9.05
CA ARG A 36 -0.61 2.02 -8.62
C ARG A 36 -0.51 1.33 -7.28
N ILE A 37 0.68 0.83 -6.95
CA ILE A 37 0.97 0.30 -5.62
C ILE A 37 1.50 1.44 -4.76
N VAL A 38 0.94 1.64 -3.58
CA VAL A 38 1.45 2.57 -2.57
C VAL A 38 2.04 1.80 -1.40
N ASN A 39 3.15 2.30 -0.82
CA ASN A 39 3.84 1.60 0.27
C ASN A 39 4.14 2.54 1.45
N THR A 40 4.11 2.00 2.66
CA THR A 40 4.68 2.62 3.86
C THR A 40 6.21 2.59 3.82
N SER A 41 6.86 3.26 4.78
CA SER A 41 8.28 3.03 5.03
C SER A 41 8.52 1.60 5.51
N GLU A 42 9.67 1.05 5.16
CA GLU A 42 10.18 -0.18 5.77
C GLU A 42 10.55 0.08 7.24
N ARG A 43 10.31 -0.93 8.08
CA ARG A 43 10.68 -0.94 9.50
C ARG A 43 11.51 -2.17 9.78
N THR A 44 12.57 -2.00 10.56
CA THR A 44 13.49 -3.06 10.97
C THR A 44 13.31 -3.42 12.44
N LEU A 45 13.76 -4.62 12.81
CA LEU A 45 13.93 -4.99 14.21
C LEU A 45 15.35 -4.65 14.67
N THR A 46 15.55 -4.46 15.97
CA THR A 46 16.87 -4.22 16.53
C THR A 46 17.80 -5.39 16.22
N ASP A 47 18.98 -5.08 15.68
CA ASP A 47 20.03 -6.05 15.32
C ASP A 47 19.52 -7.20 14.41
N HIS A 48 18.57 -6.94 13.50
CA HIS A 48 18.04 -7.94 12.57
C HIS A 48 17.75 -7.33 11.18
N ASP A 49 17.98 -8.13 10.14
CA ASP A 49 17.75 -7.73 8.74
C ASP A 49 16.30 -7.89 8.26
N ALA A 50 15.35 -8.12 9.18
CA ALA A 50 13.95 -8.32 8.80
C ALA A 50 13.36 -6.96 8.44
N LEU A 51 12.70 -6.89 7.29
CA LEU A 51 12.04 -5.69 6.81
C LEU A 51 10.53 -5.91 6.85
N VAL A 52 9.83 -4.98 7.50
CA VAL A 52 8.37 -5.01 7.60
C VAL A 52 7.82 -3.73 7.00
N SER A 53 6.89 -3.87 6.07
CA SER A 53 6.22 -2.74 5.43
C SER A 53 4.76 -3.10 5.16
N ALA A 54 3.96 -2.11 4.77
CA ALA A 54 2.62 -2.35 4.27
C ALA A 54 2.41 -1.65 2.92
N GLY A 55 1.54 -2.22 2.10
CA GLY A 55 1.19 -1.65 0.81
C GLY A 55 -0.22 -1.98 0.37
N ALA A 56 -0.71 -1.25 -0.62
CA ALA A 56 -2.04 -1.44 -1.18
C ALA A 56 -2.12 -0.95 -2.62
N LEU A 57 -3.15 -1.38 -3.34
CA LEU A 57 -3.52 -0.80 -4.64
C LEU A 57 -4.31 0.49 -4.42
N GLN A 58 -3.92 1.55 -5.12
CA GLN A 58 -4.70 2.79 -5.23
C GLN A 58 -5.23 2.92 -6.64
N TRP A 59 -6.55 3.06 -6.76
CA TRP A 59 -7.25 3.31 -8.01
C TRP A 59 -7.02 4.75 -8.49
N VAL A 60 -7.20 4.99 -9.79
CA VAL A 60 -7.02 6.31 -10.42
C VAL A 60 -7.94 7.40 -9.85
N ASP A 61 -9.05 7.02 -9.24
CA ASP A 61 -9.96 7.93 -8.53
C ASP A 61 -9.49 8.28 -7.10
N GLY A 62 -8.39 7.68 -6.65
CA GLY A 62 -7.76 7.91 -5.37
C GLY A 62 -8.19 6.96 -4.25
N THR A 63 -9.21 6.13 -4.48
CA THR A 63 -9.64 5.12 -3.50
C THR A 63 -8.62 3.98 -3.38
N ILE A 64 -8.58 3.36 -2.21
CA ILE A 64 -7.74 2.18 -1.94
C ILE A 64 -8.59 0.94 -2.13
N GLU A 65 -8.04 -0.04 -2.84
CA GLU A 65 -8.68 -1.35 -2.98
C GLU A 65 -8.73 -2.05 -1.61
N ASP A 66 -9.90 -2.55 -1.25
CA ASP A 66 -10.18 -3.17 0.05
C ASP A 66 -10.35 -4.70 -0.02
N GLY A 67 -10.14 -5.29 -1.21
CA GLY A 67 -10.29 -6.72 -1.49
C GLY A 67 -11.61 -7.10 -2.15
N HIS A 68 -12.46 -6.14 -2.51
CA HIS A 68 -13.70 -6.39 -3.26
C HIS A 68 -13.48 -6.73 -4.74
N LEU A 69 -12.46 -6.16 -5.37
CA LEU A 69 -12.14 -6.35 -6.78
C LEU A 69 -10.86 -7.16 -7.01
N ASP A 70 -9.84 -6.95 -6.16
CA ASP A 70 -8.54 -7.62 -6.27
C ASP A 70 -7.88 -7.91 -4.91
N ASP A 71 -6.83 -7.16 -4.57
CA ASP A 71 -5.97 -7.38 -3.39
C ASP A 71 -6.27 -6.36 -2.29
N CYS A 72 -6.29 -6.79 -1.03
CA CYS A 72 -6.51 -5.89 0.10
C CYS A 72 -5.19 -5.31 0.61
N PRO A 73 -5.22 -4.22 1.40
CA PRO A 73 -4.01 -3.69 2.01
C PRO A 73 -3.30 -4.78 2.81
N THR A 74 -2.02 -4.99 2.51
CA THR A 74 -1.26 -6.14 2.99
C THR A 74 0.00 -5.68 3.72
N ILE A 75 0.35 -6.39 4.79
CA ILE A 75 1.62 -6.22 5.50
C ILE A 75 2.60 -7.28 4.97
N TYR A 76 3.75 -6.84 4.50
CA TYR A 76 4.83 -7.67 3.97
C TYR A 76 5.95 -7.79 5.01
N ILE A 77 6.47 -9.01 5.17
CA ILE A 77 7.65 -9.31 5.98
C ILE A 77 8.66 -9.97 5.05
N ASP A 78 9.78 -9.29 4.79
CA ASP A 78 10.87 -9.83 3.99
C ASP A 78 11.96 -10.43 4.91
N GLN A 79 12.57 -11.53 4.44
CA GLN A 79 13.52 -12.43 5.11
C GLN A 79 12.93 -13.41 6.16
N PRO A 80 13.53 -14.62 6.29
CA PRO A 80 13.16 -15.57 7.34
C PRO A 80 13.63 -15.06 8.71
N ALA A 81 12.76 -15.21 9.72
CA ALA A 81 12.97 -14.64 11.04
C ALA A 81 13.09 -15.73 12.11
N THR A 82 14.31 -16.09 12.50
CA THR A 82 14.53 -16.67 13.84
C THR A 82 14.71 -15.50 14.81
N LEU A 83 13.68 -15.22 15.60
CA LEU A 83 13.66 -14.08 16.51
C LEU A 83 13.94 -14.55 17.94
N ASN A 84 14.68 -13.74 18.69
CA ASN A 84 14.63 -13.82 20.14
C ASN A 84 13.30 -13.23 20.67
N SER A 85 13.05 -13.38 21.97
CA SER A 85 11.80 -12.91 22.58
C SER A 85 11.54 -11.41 22.44
N ASP A 86 12.60 -10.60 22.42
CA ASP A 86 12.48 -9.15 22.40
C ASP A 86 12.19 -8.69 20.97
N GLN A 87 12.92 -9.22 20.00
CA GLN A 87 12.65 -9.01 18.57
C GLN A 87 11.25 -9.50 18.17
N ALA A 88 10.75 -10.60 18.76
CA ALA A 88 9.39 -11.06 18.52
C ALA A 88 8.33 -10.05 19.04
N ARG A 89 8.58 -9.39 20.16
CA ARG A 89 7.70 -8.32 20.69
C ARG A 89 7.81 -7.05 19.86
N GLU A 90 9.01 -6.69 19.39
CA GLU A 90 9.22 -5.58 18.46
C GLU A 90 8.44 -5.81 17.16
N LEU A 91 8.53 -7.01 16.59
CA LEU A 91 7.77 -7.37 15.40
C LEU A 91 6.27 -7.25 15.66
N ALA A 92 5.77 -7.79 16.77
CA ALA A 92 4.35 -7.68 17.12
C ALA A 92 3.90 -6.22 17.23
N ALA A 93 4.71 -5.34 17.83
CA ALA A 93 4.40 -3.91 17.92
C ALA A 93 4.35 -3.24 16.53
N ILE A 94 5.30 -3.56 15.65
CA ILE A 94 5.32 -3.06 14.27
C ILE A 94 4.08 -3.54 13.50
N LEU A 95 3.71 -4.82 13.62
CA LEU A 95 2.55 -5.38 12.93
C LEU A 95 1.25 -4.72 13.38
N LEU A 96 1.09 -4.47 14.68
CA LEU A 96 -0.09 -3.79 15.22
C LEU A 96 -0.18 -2.34 14.75
N ASP A 97 0.93 -1.62 14.70
CA ASP A 97 0.97 -0.23 14.24
C ASP A 97 0.65 -0.13 12.74
N LEU A 98 1.25 -1.00 11.91
CA LEU A 98 0.95 -1.05 10.48
C LEU A 98 -0.49 -1.49 10.20
N ALA A 99 -1.04 -2.42 10.98
CA ALA A 99 -2.44 -2.84 10.87
C ALA A 99 -3.38 -1.67 11.14
N ALA A 100 -3.16 -0.92 12.23
CA ALA A 100 -3.95 0.28 12.53
C ALA A 100 -3.85 1.35 11.44
N GLN A 101 -2.66 1.49 10.84
CA GLN A 101 -2.43 2.42 9.74
C GLN A 101 -3.23 2.03 8.49
N ILE A 102 -3.13 0.79 8.02
CA ILE A 102 -3.82 0.35 6.78
C ILE A 102 -5.32 0.11 6.98
N ASP A 103 -5.78 -0.15 8.20
CA ASP A 103 -7.21 -0.12 8.53
C ASP A 103 -7.80 1.28 8.28
N GLY A 104 -6.99 2.34 8.42
CA GLY A 104 -7.38 3.71 8.11
C GLY A 104 -7.38 4.06 6.62
N TRP A 105 -6.89 3.17 5.75
CA TRP A 105 -6.85 3.40 4.29
C TRP A 105 -8.15 3.03 3.59
N VAL A 106 -8.92 2.11 4.18
CA VAL A 106 -10.18 1.60 3.63
C VAL A 106 -11.35 2.07 4.48
N GLN A 107 -12.45 2.50 3.85
CA GLN A 107 -13.70 2.71 4.58
C GLN A 107 -14.40 1.36 4.71
N ARG A 108 -14.37 0.77 5.91
CA ARG A 108 -15.15 -0.44 6.24
C ARG A 108 -16.57 -0.08 6.68
#